data_AF-M0DRH5-F1
#
_entry.id   AF-M0DRH5-F1
#
_cell.length_a   1.000
_cell.length_b   1.000
_cell.length_c   1.000
_cell.angle_alpha   90.00
_cell.angle_beta   90.00
_cell.angle_gamma   90.00
#
_symmetry.space_group_name_H-M   'P 1'
#
loop_
_entity.id
_entity.type
_entity.pdbx_description
1 polymer ?
#
loop_
_entity_poly.entity_id
_entity_poly.type
_entity_poly.pdbx_seq_one_letter_code
_entity_poly.pdbx_strand_id
1 'polypeptide(L)'
;MSQGSYDDTIKFRAGALKEAAGELDAIHLGGINISELARAGLADMLRRTMTDEDKITLYERYKAGEISEEATRLLLGEEFDLLQEDIEEFAAAAEDDTSQYLV
;
A
#
# COMPACT_ATOMS: atom_id res chain seq x y z
N MET A 1 -0.19 17.04 -30.54
CA MET A 1 0.67 16.87 -29.35
C MET A 1 0.56 18.10 -28.47
N SER A 2 -0.28 18.04 -27.44
CA SER A 2 -0.15 18.82 -26.21
C SER A 2 -0.90 18.04 -25.15
N GLN A 3 -0.17 17.13 -24.53
CA GLN A 3 -0.64 16.22 -23.49
C GLN A 3 -0.65 17.06 -22.22
N GLY A 4 -1.84 17.41 -21.72
CA GLY A 4 -1.98 18.09 -20.44
C GLY A 4 -1.37 17.19 -19.37
N SER A 5 -0.28 17.65 -18.75
CA SER A 5 0.22 17.07 -17.52
C SER A 5 -0.88 17.26 -16.49
N TYR A 6 -1.62 16.19 -16.20
CA TYR A 6 -2.48 16.18 -15.03
C TYR A 6 -1.58 16.36 -13.80
N ASP A 7 -2.00 17.26 -12.92
CA ASP A 7 -1.40 17.42 -11.60
C ASP A 7 -1.76 16.17 -10.80
N ASP A 8 -0.83 15.22 -10.66
CA ASP A 8 -1.01 13.93 -9.96
C ASP A 8 -1.24 14.08 -8.44
N THR A 9 -1.38 15.32 -7.96
CA THR A 9 -1.57 15.65 -6.55
C THR A 9 -3.02 15.44 -6.10
N ILE A 10 -3.19 14.64 -5.04
CA ILE A 10 -4.49 14.49 -4.36
C ILE A 10 -4.80 15.77 -3.56
N LYS A 11 -5.94 16.40 -3.86
CA LYS A 11 -6.40 17.62 -3.17
C LYS A 11 -7.58 17.32 -2.24
N PHE A 12 -7.39 17.56 -0.95
CA PHE A 12 -8.44 17.37 0.06
C PHE A 12 -9.18 18.68 0.36
N ARG A 13 -10.49 18.57 0.62
CA ARG A 13 -11.26 19.65 1.24
C ARG A 13 -11.03 19.61 2.74
N ALA A 14 -10.05 20.38 3.20
CA ALA A 14 -9.53 20.22 4.56
C ALA A 14 -10.38 20.85 5.68
N GLY A 15 -11.34 21.74 5.41
CA GLY A 15 -12.33 22.25 6.40
C GLY A 15 -11.84 22.33 7.85
N ALA A 16 -12.53 21.63 8.75
CA ALA A 16 -12.17 21.51 10.18
C ALA A 16 -10.86 20.73 10.43
N LEU A 17 -10.44 19.83 9.53
CA LEU A 17 -9.15 19.14 9.64
C LEU A 17 -7.98 20.10 9.54
N LYS A 18 -8.09 21.16 8.73
CA LYS A 18 -7.05 22.19 8.63
C LYS A 18 -6.88 22.95 9.94
N GLU A 19 -7.99 23.28 10.59
CA GLU A 19 -7.99 23.96 11.89
C GLU A 19 -7.37 23.03 12.95
N ALA A 20 -7.83 21.79 13.05
CA ALA A 20 -7.29 20.81 13.99
C ALA A 20 -5.79 20.55 13.78
N ALA A 21 -5.33 20.43 12.53
CA ALA A 21 -3.91 20.28 12.22
C ALA A 21 -3.11 21.52 12.61
N GLY A 22 -3.65 22.73 12.41
CA GLY A 22 -3.02 23.98 12.84
C GLY A 22 -2.89 24.10 14.35
N GLU A 23 -3.93 23.74 15.10
CA GLU A 23 -3.89 23.70 16.57
C GLU A 23 -2.83 22.70 17.07
N LEU A 24 -2.77 21.50 16.46
CA LEU A 24 -1.78 20.50 16.83
C LEU A 24 -0.35 20.96 16.51
N ASP A 25 -0.14 21.56 15.33
CA ASP A 25 1.16 22.14 14.93
C ASP A 25 1.64 23.20 15.92
N ALA A 26 0.73 24.07 16.37
CA ALA A 26 1.03 25.13 17.35
C ALA A 26 1.42 24.60 18.73
N ILE A 27 0.91 23.43 19.13
CA ILE A 27 1.22 22.80 20.42
C ILE A 27 2.50 21.94 20.33
N HIS A 28 2.80 21.36 19.17
CA HIS A 28 3.90 20.41 19.01
C HIS A 28 5.27 21.11 18.93
N LEU A 29 6.15 20.85 19.91
CA LEU A 29 7.54 21.32 19.88
C LEU A 29 8.30 20.64 18.73
N GLY A 30 8.39 21.31 17.59
CA GLY A 30 9.00 20.80 16.36
C GLY A 30 8.09 20.85 15.14
N GLY A 31 6.82 21.23 15.31
CA GLY A 31 5.82 21.24 14.25
C GLY A 31 5.38 19.83 13.81
N ILE A 32 4.42 19.76 12.90
CA ILE A 32 3.93 18.52 12.31
C ILE A 32 4.03 18.54 10.79
N ASN A 33 4.35 17.38 10.20
CA ASN A 33 4.33 17.21 8.76
C ASN A 33 2.92 16.82 8.27
N ILE A 34 2.09 17.82 7.99
CA ILE A 34 0.69 17.62 7.57
C ILE A 34 0.58 16.73 6.32
N SER A 35 1.50 16.86 5.35
CA SER A 35 1.47 16.04 4.14
C SER A 35 1.76 14.57 4.40
N GLU A 36 2.68 14.28 5.32
CA GLU A 36 2.97 12.92 5.76
C GLU A 36 1.80 12.32 6.54
N LEU A 37 1.21 13.09 7.47
CA LEU A 37 0.00 12.69 8.19
C LEU A 37 -1.16 12.40 7.24
N ALA A 38 -1.36 13.23 6.21
CA ALA A 38 -2.39 13.00 5.21
C ALA A 38 -2.16 11.72 4.40
N ARG A 39 -0.90 11.45 4.00
CA ARG A 39 -0.55 10.21 3.29
C ARG A 39 -0.75 8.97 4.16
N ALA A 40 -0.23 8.99 5.39
CA ALA A 40 -0.35 7.89 6.33
C ALA A 40 -1.82 7.62 6.69
N GLY A 41 -2.59 8.67 6.96
CA GLY A 41 -4.02 8.57 7.25
C GLY A 41 -4.82 8.03 6.06
N LEU A 42 -4.53 8.47 4.84
CA LEU A 42 -5.18 7.91 3.64
C LEU A 42 -4.86 6.42 3.48
N ALA A 43 -3.60 6.03 3.61
CA ALA A 43 -3.18 4.63 3.49
C ALA A 43 -3.86 3.74 4.54
N ASP A 44 -3.88 4.17 5.81
CA ASP A 44 -4.55 3.45 6.90
C ASP A 44 -6.06 3.31 6.64
N MET A 45 -6.72 4.38 6.18
CA MET A 45 -8.15 4.32 5.86
C MET A 45 -8.46 3.39 4.68
N LEU A 46 -7.64 3.41 3.63
CA LEU A 46 -7.80 2.48 2.49
C LEU A 46 -7.73 1.02 2.97
N ARG A 47 -6.73 0.68 3.80
CA ARG A 47 -6.58 -0.67 4.37
C ARG A 47 -7.80 -1.08 5.18
N ARG A 48 -8.28 -0.20 6.07
CA ARG A 48 -9.44 -0.49 6.95
C ARG A 48 -10.74 -0.66 6.19
N THR A 49 -10.87 -0.08 5.01
CA THR A 49 -12.08 -0.21 4.18
C THR A 49 -12.12 -1.50 3.38
N MET A 50 -10.99 -2.21 3.24
CA MET A 50 -10.94 -3.45 2.48
C MET A 50 -11.57 -4.61 3.24
N THR A 51 -12.35 -5.40 2.52
CA THR A 51 -12.79 -6.73 2.95
C THR A 51 -11.73 -7.78 2.63
N ASP A 52 -11.87 -8.98 3.19
CA ASP A 52 -10.98 -10.10 2.85
C ASP A 52 -11.07 -10.48 1.36
N GLU A 53 -12.26 -10.35 0.75
CA GLU A 53 -12.46 -10.59 -0.69
C GLU A 53 -11.73 -9.54 -1.55
N ASP A 54 -11.72 -8.27 -1.11
CA ASP A 54 -10.97 -7.21 -1.79
C ASP A 54 -9.46 -7.49 -1.76
N LYS A 55 -8.95 -8.03 -0.64
CA LYS A 55 -7.53 -8.41 -0.51
C LYS A 55 -7.14 -9.51 -1.49
N ILE A 56 -7.97 -10.56 -1.59
CA ILE A 56 -7.76 -11.67 -2.53
C ILE A 56 -7.73 -11.12 -3.97
N THR A 57 -8.75 -10.35 -4.34
CA THR A 57 -8.86 -9.77 -5.68
C THR A 57 -7.68 -8.86 -6.00
N LEU A 58 -7.24 -8.03 -5.04
CA LEU A 58 -6.09 -7.17 -5.19
C LEU A 58 -4.81 -7.98 -5.48
N TYR A 59 -4.59 -9.07 -4.76
CA TYR A 59 -3.41 -9.91 -4.95
C TYR A 59 -3.42 -10.62 -6.32
N GLU A 60 -4.58 -11.11 -6.77
CA GLU A 60 -4.72 -11.71 -8.09
C GLU A 60 -4.38 -10.71 -9.21
N ARG A 61 -4.84 -9.47 -9.08
CA ARG A 61 -4.55 -8.39 -10.02
C ARG A 61 -3.08 -7.97 -10.00
N TYR A 62 -2.44 -7.98 -8.84
CA TYR A 62 -0.99 -7.82 -8.72
C TYR A 62 -0.24 -8.94 -9.46
N LYS A 63 -0.60 -10.21 -9.24
CA LYS A 63 -0.02 -11.37 -9.94
C LYS A 63 -0.20 -11.30 -11.46
N ALA A 64 -1.30 -10.72 -11.94
CA ALA A 64 -1.56 -10.48 -13.35
C ALA A 64 -0.79 -9.27 -13.94
N GLY A 65 -0.07 -8.50 -13.11
CA GLY A 65 0.66 -7.30 -13.53
C GLY A 65 -0.22 -6.07 -13.78
N GLU A 66 -1.49 -6.09 -13.33
CA GLU A 66 -2.43 -4.99 -13.52
C GLU A 66 -2.23 -3.85 -12.51
N ILE A 67 -1.59 -4.14 -11.38
CA ILE A 67 -1.34 -3.22 -10.28
C ILE A 67 0.13 -3.32 -9.89
N SER A 68 0.76 -2.18 -9.60
CA SER A 68 2.17 -2.16 -9.18
C SER A 68 2.36 -2.77 -7.80
N GLU A 69 3.53 -3.35 -7.57
CA GLU A 69 3.93 -3.86 -6.25
C GLU A 69 3.82 -2.79 -5.16
N GLU A 70 4.23 -1.56 -5.47
CA GLU A 70 4.17 -0.43 -4.54
C GLU A 70 2.73 -0.17 -4.04
N ALA A 71 1.76 -0.19 -4.96
CA ALA A 71 0.35 0.01 -4.63
C ALA A 71 -0.21 -1.19 -3.85
N THR A 72 0.19 -2.41 -4.22
CA THR A 72 -0.19 -3.64 -3.52
C THR A 72 0.35 -3.66 -2.10
N ARG A 73 1.65 -3.37 -1.90
CA ARG A 73 2.29 -3.28 -0.59
C ARG A 73 1.67 -2.16 0.26
N LEU A 74 1.30 -1.03 -0.36
CA LEU A 74 0.57 0.03 0.36
C LEU A 74 -0.77 -0.47 0.89
N LEU A 75 -1.51 -1.27 0.14
CA LEU A 75 -2.86 -1.72 0.51
C LEU A 75 -2.90 -2.99 1.37
N LEU A 76 -1.99 -3.94 1.17
CA LEU A 76 -1.91 -5.18 1.94
C LEU A 76 -0.98 -5.06 3.16
N GLY A 77 -0.05 -4.11 3.15
CA GLY A 77 0.88 -3.90 4.27
C GLY A 77 1.74 -5.13 4.54
N GLU A 78 1.93 -5.46 5.82
CA GLU A 78 2.75 -6.60 6.26
C GLU A 78 2.25 -7.95 5.71
N GLU A 79 0.93 -8.10 5.46
CA GLU A 79 0.37 -9.32 4.87
C GLU A 79 0.95 -9.60 3.47
N PHE A 80 1.33 -8.55 2.72
CA PHE A 80 1.97 -8.72 1.43
C PHE A 80 3.37 -9.32 1.55
N ASP A 81 4.17 -8.78 2.47
CA ASP A 81 5.56 -9.18 2.62
C ASP A 81 5.64 -10.63 3.16
N LEU A 82 4.77 -10.99 4.12
CA LEU A 82 4.64 -12.37 4.60
C LEU A 82 4.23 -13.34 3.47
N LEU A 83 3.28 -12.94 2.62
CA LEU A 83 2.85 -13.77 1.51
C LEU A 83 3.95 -13.96 0.46
N GLN A 84 4.80 -12.95 0.22
CA GLN A 84 5.95 -13.10 -0.67
C GLN A 84 6.99 -14.06 -0.08
N GLU A 85 7.30 -13.93 1.21
CA GLU A 85 8.21 -14.83 1.92
C GLU A 85 7.73 -16.29 1.84
N ASP A 86 6.45 -16.54 2.15
CA ASP A 86 5.86 -17.87 2.06
C ASP A 86 5.98 -18.45 0.63
N ILE A 87 5.69 -17.65 -0.40
CA ILE A 87 5.77 -18.09 -1.80
C ILE A 87 7.20 -18.44 -2.20
N GLU A 88 8.17 -17.64 -1.78
CA GLU A 88 9.58 -17.89 -2.05
C GLU A 88 10.06 -19.18 -1.36
N GLU A 89 9.67 -19.40 -0.10
CA GLU A 89 9.98 -20.63 0.64
C GLU A 89 9.38 -21.87 -0.05
N PHE A 90 8.10 -21.81 -0.43
CA PHE A 90 7.45 -22.90 -1.16
C PHE A 90 8.09 -23.17 -2.53
N ALA A 91 8.49 -22.11 -3.25
CA ALA A 91 9.16 -22.26 -4.53
C ALA A 91 10.54 -22.92 -4.38
N ALA A 92 11.32 -22.50 -3.38
CA ALA A 92 12.62 -23.09 -3.08
C ALA A 92 12.50 -24.57 -2.68
N ALA A 93 11.51 -24.92 -1.87
CA ALA A 93 11.24 -26.30 -1.50
C ALA A 93 10.82 -27.17 -2.70
N ALA A 94 10.00 -26.63 -3.62
CA ALA A 94 9.58 -27.36 -4.82
C ALA A 94 10.73 -27.60 -5.82
N GLU A 95 11.70 -26.68 -5.89
CA GLU A 95 12.90 -26.82 -6.72
C GLU A 95 13.84 -27.91 -6.17
N ASP A 96 13.99 -28.01 -4.85
CA ASP A 96 14.85 -29.00 -4.20
C ASP A 96 14.26 -30.43 -4.24
N ASP A 97 12.93 -30.57 -4.25
CA ASP A 97 12.22 -31.86 -4.15
C ASP A 97 12.00 -32.60 -5.49
N THR A 98 12.02 -31.93 -6.65
CA THR A 98 11.64 -32.60 -7.92
C THR A 98 12.80 -33.28 -8.66
N SER A 99 14.05 -33.02 -8.29
CA SER A 99 15.23 -33.57 -8.96
C SER A 99 15.62 -34.98 -8.47
N GLN A 100 15.17 -35.39 -7.28
CA GLN A 100 15.56 -36.67 -6.66
C GLN A 100 14.61 -37.84 -7.01
N TYR A 101 13.43 -37.55 -7.57
CA TYR A 101 12.40 -38.55 -7.90
C TYR A 101 12.16 -38.75 -9.40
N LEU A 102 12.87 -38.02 -10.27
CA LEU A 102 12.90 -38.27 -11.71
C LEU A 102 13.95 -39.34 -12.03
N VAL A 103 13.61 -40.61 -11.77
CA VAL A 103 14.37 -41.82 -12.18
C VAL A 103 13.73 -42.45 -13.40
#